data_AF-A0A8T4P4S8-F1
#
_entry.id   AF-A0A8T4P4S8-F1
#
_cell.length_a   1.000
_cell.length_b   1.000
_cell.length_c   1.000
_cell.angle_alpha   90.00
_cell.angle_beta   90.00
_cell.angle_gamma   90.00
#
_symmetry.space_group_name_H-M   'P 1'
#
loop_
_entity.id
_entity.type
_entity.pdbx_description
1 polymer ?
#
loop_
_entity_poly.entity_id
_entity_poly.type
_entity_poly.pdbx_seq_one_letter_code
_entity_poly.pdbx_strand_id
1 'polypeptide(L)'
;MEAHTPQLYLCAICKGKFQFKNVKYSKDGKRILCADCYSKDVKNTTKKETKDIKTTNGQPIKETIKIICVNCNYKFSYKKGSNTKLMCPYCGGNRLMRDNITADKLIEEVSKSGDVY
;
A
#
# COMPACT_ATOMS: atom_id res chain seq x y z
N MET A 1 -14.35 40.36 26.79
CA MET A 1 -13.37 39.34 26.36
C MET A 1 -14.08 37.99 26.41
N GLU A 2 -14.66 37.54 25.31
CA GLU A 2 -15.39 36.27 25.28
C GLU A 2 -14.39 35.11 25.15
N ALA A 3 -14.39 34.23 26.14
CA ALA A 3 -13.54 33.05 26.15
C ALA A 3 -14.12 31.99 25.19
N HIS A 4 -13.60 31.92 23.97
CA HIS A 4 -13.89 30.79 23.08
C HIS A 4 -13.29 29.52 23.67
N THR A 5 -14.11 28.71 24.34
CA THR A 5 -13.72 27.37 24.77
C THR A 5 -13.48 26.50 23.54
N PRO A 6 -12.27 25.96 23.33
CA PRO A 6 -11.97 25.15 22.16
C PRO A 6 -12.80 23.87 22.19
N GLN A 7 -13.49 23.59 21.09
CA GLN A 7 -14.24 22.35 20.93
C GLN A 7 -13.27 21.16 20.90
N LEU A 8 -13.44 20.23 21.84
CA LEU A 8 -12.60 19.04 22.01
C LEU A 8 -13.28 17.81 21.39
N TYR A 9 -12.50 17.03 20.64
CA TYR A 9 -12.93 15.79 20.01
C TYR A 9 -12.52 14.58 20.84
N LEU A 10 -13.29 13.50 20.74
CA LEU A 10 -13.04 12.23 21.45
C LEU A 10 -12.41 11.19 20.52
N CYS A 11 -11.30 10.60 20.96
CA CYS A 11 -10.67 9.50 20.23
C CYS A 11 -11.51 8.22 20.37
N ALA A 12 -11.78 7.54 19.26
CA ALA A 12 -12.52 6.28 19.28
C ALA A 12 -11.78 5.16 20.03
N ILE A 13 -10.44 5.17 20.03
CA ILE A 13 -9.57 4.13 20.62
C ILE A 13 -9.24 4.43 22.08
N CYS A 14 -8.52 5.53 22.37
CA CYS A 14 -8.08 5.82 23.74
C CYS A 14 -9.07 6.63 24.57
N LYS A 15 -10.20 7.07 23.99
CA LYS A 15 -11.20 7.94 24.62
C LYS A 15 -10.68 9.30 25.12
N GLY A 16 -9.42 9.65 24.80
CA GLY A 16 -8.84 10.94 25.13
C GLY A 16 -9.52 12.09 24.38
N LYS A 17 -9.60 13.26 25.04
CA LYS A 17 -10.08 14.52 24.46
C LYS A 17 -8.92 15.29 23.86
N PHE A 18 -9.08 15.82 22.64
CA PHE A 18 -8.02 16.59 21.98
C PHE A 18 -8.59 17.67 21.05
N GLN A 19 -7.78 18.68 20.74
CA GLN A 19 -8.18 19.79 19.88
C GLN A 19 -8.26 19.38 18.40
N PHE A 20 -9.01 20.14 17.60
CA PHE A 20 -9.19 19.92 16.17
C PHE A 20 -7.89 19.65 15.40
N LYS A 21 -6.79 20.34 15.74
CA LYS A 21 -5.47 20.19 15.08
C LYS A 21 -4.96 18.74 15.05
N ASN A 22 -5.38 17.91 16.00
CA ASN A 22 -4.93 16.51 16.14
C ASN A 22 -5.98 15.47 15.71
N VAL A 23 -7.03 15.90 15.00
CA VAL A 23 -8.07 15.01 14.44
C VAL A 23 -7.51 14.27 13.23
N LYS A 24 -7.51 12.94 13.36
CA LYS A 24 -7.24 12.01 12.27
C LYS A 24 -8.45 11.11 12.08
N TYR A 25 -8.65 10.61 10.86
CA TYR A 25 -9.70 9.65 10.57
C TYR A 25 -9.12 8.25 10.44
N SER A 26 -9.85 7.25 10.90
CA SER A 26 -9.58 5.83 10.64
C SER A 26 -9.59 5.56 9.14
N LYS A 27 -8.98 4.46 8.69
CA LYS A 27 -8.93 4.07 7.27
C LYS A 27 -10.28 3.98 6.59
N ASP A 28 -11.31 3.55 7.32
CA ASP A 28 -12.68 3.48 6.83
C ASP A 28 -13.39 4.84 6.80
N GLY A 29 -12.75 5.92 7.26
CA GLY A 29 -13.34 7.26 7.39
C GLY A 29 -14.36 7.42 8.52
N LYS A 30 -14.81 6.31 9.13
CA LYS A 30 -15.96 6.29 10.07
C LYS A 30 -15.64 6.70 11.51
N ARG A 31 -14.36 6.77 11.90
CA ARG A 31 -13.96 6.98 13.30
C ARG A 31 -12.90 8.06 13.42
N ILE A 32 -13.04 8.90 14.44
CA ILE A 32 -12.07 9.93 14.79
C ILE A 32 -11.01 9.35 15.73
N LEU A 33 -9.74 9.56 15.40
CA LEU A 33 -8.57 9.09 16.12
C LEU A 33 -7.69 10.28 16.51
N CYS A 34 -7.06 10.20 17.68
CA CYS A 34 -5.95 11.10 18.00
C CYS A 34 -4.71 10.71 17.20
N ALA A 35 -3.73 11.63 17.12
CA ALA A 35 -2.46 11.41 16.41
C ALA A 35 -1.76 10.10 16.83
N ASP A 36 -1.66 9.83 18.14
CA ASP A 36 -0.98 8.62 18.63
C ASP A 36 -1.69 7.33 18.23
N CYS A 37 -3.02 7.33 18.30
CA CYS A 37 -3.83 6.17 17.93
C CYS A 37 -3.82 5.95 16.42
N TYR A 38 -3.81 7.02 15.63
CA TYR A 38 -3.67 6.94 14.18
C TYR A 38 -2.30 6.35 13.79
N SER A 39 -1.21 6.78 14.41
CA SER A 39 0.12 6.20 14.14
C SER A 39 0.21 4.71 14.47
N LYS A 40 -0.51 4.23 15.50
CA LYS A 40 -0.59 2.81 15.84
C LYS A 40 -1.44 2.02 14.83
N ASP A 41 -2.56 2.60 14.39
CA ASP A 41 -3.46 2.00 13.40
C ASP A 41 -2.74 1.81 12.04
N VAL A 42 -2.07 2.85 11.56
CA VAL A 42 -1.28 2.78 10.31
C VAL A 42 -0.19 1.72 10.40
N LYS A 43 0.59 1.69 11.49
CA LYS A 43 1.67 0.70 11.67
C LYS A 43 1.18 -0.75 11.74
N ASN A 44 -0.01 -1.00 12.28
CA ASN A 44 -0.57 -2.35 12.31
C ASN A 44 -1.01 -2.84 10.93
N THR A 45 -1.41 -1.94 10.04
CA THR A 45 -1.77 -2.32 8.67
C THR A 45 -0.57 -2.59 7.77
N THR A 46 0.56 -1.91 7.96
CA THR A 46 1.79 -2.19 7.20
C THR A 46 2.45 -3.50 7.63
N LYS A 47 2.15 -4.01 8.84
CA LYS A 47 2.64 -5.33 9.31
C LYS A 47 1.94 -6.54 8.68
N LYS A 48 0.91 -6.36 7.83
CA LYS A 48 0.28 -7.47 7.09
C LYS A 48 0.80 -7.67 5.66
N GLU A 49 1.65 -6.77 5.13
CA GLU A 49 2.18 -6.89 3.75
C GLU A 49 3.69 -6.62 3.63
N THR A 50 4.46 -6.82 4.70
CA THR A 50 5.92 -6.98 4.61
C THR A 50 6.38 -8.16 5.45
N LYS A 51 6.09 -9.37 4.94
CA LYS A 51 7.14 -10.40 4.99
C LYS A 51 8.17 -10.02 3.92
N ASP A 52 8.94 -8.98 4.22
CA ASP A 52 10.30 -8.87 3.72
C ASP A 52 11.03 -10.10 4.26
N ILE A 53 11.13 -11.10 3.38
CA ILE A 53 12.04 -12.21 3.54
C ILE A 53 13.43 -11.59 3.47
N LYS A 54 13.97 -11.19 4.62
CA LYS A 54 15.42 -11.17 4.80
C LYS A 54 15.88 -12.62 4.71
N THR A 55 16.55 -12.88 3.60
CA THR A 55 17.53 -13.91 3.34
C THR A 55 18.10 -14.58 4.58
N THR A 56 17.81 -15.87 4.76
CA THR A 56 18.78 -16.84 5.28
C THR A 56 18.50 -18.21 4.62
N ASN A 57 19.50 -18.71 3.91
CA ASN A 57 19.72 -20.12 3.54
C ASN A 57 18.89 -20.72 2.37
N GLY A 58 19.40 -20.49 1.15
CA GLY A 58 19.80 -21.60 0.27
C GLY A 58 18.73 -22.58 -0.24
N GLN A 59 17.57 -22.13 -0.73
CA GLN A 59 16.65 -22.98 -1.50
C GLN A 59 16.03 -22.24 -2.71
N PRO A 60 15.73 -22.95 -3.81
CA PRO A 60 15.50 -22.35 -5.13
C PRO A 60 14.25 -21.47 -5.16
N ILE A 61 14.48 -20.22 -5.52
CA ILE A 61 13.48 -19.16 -5.62
C ILE A 61 12.53 -19.54 -6.77
N LYS A 62 11.32 -19.98 -6.44
CA LYS A 62 10.24 -20.10 -7.43
C LYS A 62 9.91 -18.69 -7.91
N GLU A 63 10.41 -18.33 -9.08
CA GLU A 63 10.23 -17.02 -9.70
C GLU A 63 8.72 -16.69 -9.80
N THR A 64 8.23 -15.77 -8.97
CA THR A 64 6.87 -15.24 -9.07
C THR A 64 6.87 -14.00 -9.96
N ILE A 65 6.04 -13.99 -11.00
CA ILE A 65 5.92 -12.89 -11.94
C ILE A 65 4.71 -12.05 -11.54
N LYS A 66 4.88 -10.72 -11.43
CA LYS A 66 3.79 -9.78 -11.23
C LYS A 66 3.13 -9.43 -12.57
N ILE A 67 1.80 -9.47 -12.60
CA ILE A 67 1.00 -9.35 -13.81
C ILE A 67 -0.17 -8.39 -13.54
N ILE A 68 -0.50 -7.59 -14.55
CA ILE A 68 -1.61 -6.66 -14.56
C ILE A 68 -2.57 -7.07 -15.67
N CYS A 69 -3.87 -7.13 -15.39
CA CYS A 69 -4.86 -7.28 -16.43
C CYS A 69 -5.11 -5.96 -17.15
N VAL A 70 -5.01 -5.93 -18.48
CA VAL A 70 -5.22 -4.71 -19.28
C VAL A 70 -6.69 -4.27 -19.27
N ASN A 71 -7.63 -5.20 -19.10
CA ASN A 71 -9.07 -4.89 -19.18
C ASN A 71 -9.62 -4.27 -17.88
N CYS A 72 -9.08 -4.64 -16.72
CA CYS A 72 -9.60 -4.21 -15.41
C CYS A 72 -8.53 -3.63 -14.48
N ASN A 73 -7.28 -3.53 -14.94
CA ASN A 73 -6.11 -3.07 -14.18
C ASN A 73 -5.83 -3.83 -12.88
N TYR A 74 -6.43 -5.01 -12.71
CA TYR A 74 -6.19 -5.84 -11.54
C TYR A 74 -4.76 -6.41 -11.55
N LYS A 75 -4.04 -6.22 -10.44
CA LYS A 75 -2.65 -6.68 -10.25
C LYS A 75 -2.62 -7.98 -9.45
N PHE A 76 -1.91 -8.99 -9.94
CA PHE A 76 -1.75 -10.27 -9.27
C PHE A 76 -0.41 -10.92 -9.57
N SER A 77 0.00 -11.87 -8.73
CA SER A 77 1.27 -12.59 -8.87
C SER A 77 1.02 -14.02 -9.30
N TYR A 78 1.84 -14.51 -10.24
CA TYR A 78 1.74 -15.87 -10.77
C TYR A 78 3.05 -16.63 -10.62
N LYS A 79 2.99 -17.90 -10.27
CA LYS A 79 4.18 -18.77 -10.15
C LYS A 79 4.61 -19.23 -11.55
N LYS A 80 5.86 -18.95 -11.94
CA LYS A 80 6.43 -19.41 -13.21
C LYS A 80 6.51 -20.95 -13.18
N GLY A 81 5.99 -21.61 -14.22
CA GLY A 81 5.94 -23.08 -14.32
C GLY A 81 4.58 -23.73 -14.05
N SER A 82 3.53 -22.95 -13.76
CA SER A 82 2.15 -23.43 -13.80
C SER A 82 1.70 -23.56 -15.26
N ASN A 83 1.30 -24.77 -15.68
CA ASN A 83 0.73 -25.05 -17.01
C ASN A 83 -0.72 -24.55 -17.17
N THR A 84 -1.24 -23.76 -16.22
CA THR A 84 -2.61 -23.27 -16.27
C THR A 84 -2.70 -22.05 -17.18
N LYS A 85 -3.74 -22.00 -18.03
CA LYS A 85 -4.04 -20.84 -18.89
C LYS A 85 -4.11 -19.57 -18.03
N LEU A 86 -3.22 -18.62 -18.32
CA LEU A 86 -3.12 -17.36 -17.60
C LEU A 86 -4.34 -16.48 -17.94
N MET A 87 -5.29 -16.36 -17.02
CA MET A 87 -6.50 -15.54 -17.19
C MET A 87 -6.72 -14.66 -15.96
N CYS A 88 -7.28 -13.47 -16.18
CA CYS A 88 -7.63 -12.58 -15.08
C CYS A 88 -8.77 -13.18 -14.24
N PRO A 89 -8.61 -13.34 -12.91
CA PRO A 89 -9.65 -13.92 -12.06
C PRO A 89 -10.88 -13.03 -11.88
N TYR A 90 -10.80 -11.74 -12.25
CA TYR A 90 -11.90 -10.78 -12.05
C TYR A 90 -12.74 -10.59 -13.31
N CYS A 91 -12.10 -10.41 -14.46
CA CYS A 91 -12.83 -10.12 -15.71
C CYS A 91 -12.76 -11.25 -16.75
N GLY A 92 -12.04 -12.34 -16.46
CA GLY A 92 -11.81 -13.42 -17.42
C GLY A 92 -10.94 -13.03 -18.62
N GLY A 93 -10.42 -11.79 -18.65
CA GLY A 93 -9.57 -11.31 -19.73
C GLY A 93 -8.26 -12.09 -19.85
N ASN A 94 -7.84 -12.36 -21.07
CA ASN A 94 -6.54 -12.97 -21.41
C ASN A 94 -5.45 -11.92 -21.72
N ARG A 95 -5.82 -10.64 -21.84
CA ARG A 95 -4.88 -9.53 -22.05
C ARG A 95 -4.21 -9.18 -20.72
N LEU A 96 -3.01 -9.71 -20.55
CA LEU A 96 -2.23 -9.62 -19.32
C LEU A 96 -0.84 -9.03 -19.65
N MET A 97 -0.41 -8.04 -18.88
CA MET A 97 0.88 -7.34 -19.03
C MET A 97 1.74 -7.60 -17.79
N ARG A 98 3.06 -7.78 -17.96
CA ARG A 98 3.96 -7.94 -16.80
C ARG A 98 4.24 -6.59 -16.15
N ASP A 99 4.09 -6.52 -14.83
CA ASP A 99 4.51 -5.36 -14.06
C ASP A 99 6.02 -5.47 -13.79
N ASN A 100 6.81 -4.95 -14.74
CA ASN A 100 8.28 -4.91 -14.64
C ASN A 100 8.80 -3.59 -14.07
N ILE A 101 7.90 -2.70 -13.61
CA ILE A 101 8.24 -1.37 -13.10
C ILE A 101 8.62 -1.52 -11.63
N THR A 102 9.93 -1.48 -11.36
CA THR A 102 10.46 -1.37 -10.00
C THR A 102 10.78 0.10 -9.70
N ALA A 103 10.69 0.49 -8.43
CA ALA A 103 11.05 1.85 -8.01
C ALA A 103 12.48 2.20 -8.44
N ASP A 104 13.41 1.25 -8.36
CA ASP A 104 14.79 1.42 -8.83
C ASP A 104 14.89 1.75 -10.31
N LYS A 105 14.09 1.09 -11.17
CA LYS A 105 14.08 1.38 -12.62
C LYS A 105 13.53 2.76 -12.91
N LEU A 106 12.49 3.19 -12.19
CA LEU A 106 11.95 4.54 -12.33
C LEU A 106 12.97 5.61 -11.95
N ILE A 107 13.71 5.39 -10.85
CA ILE A 107 14.78 6.29 -10.41
C ILE A 107 15.91 6.34 -11.44
N GLU A 108 16.29 5.18 -12.00
CA GLU A 108 17.33 5.07 -13.01
C GLU A 108 16.96 5.77 -14.33
N GLU A 109 15.71 5.64 -14.80
CA GLU A 109 15.23 6.30 -16.03
C GLU A 109 15.22 7.84 -15.89
N VAL A 110 14.78 8.36 -14.74
CA VAL A 110 14.80 9.81 -14.48
C VAL A 110 16.25 10.32 -14.43
N SER A 111 17.15 9.54 -13.84
CA SER A 111 18.58 9.90 -13.73
C SER A 111 19.28 9.96 -15.10
N LYS A 112 18.81 9.19 -16.10
CA LYS A 112 19.37 9.18 -17.46
C LYS A 112 18.75 10.22 -18.40
N SER A 113 17.64 10.84 -18.02
CA SER A 113 16.91 11.82 -18.84
C SER A 113 17.37 13.28 -18.62
N GLY A 114 18.47 13.49 -17.89
CA GLY A 114 18.91 14.81 -17.43
C GLY A 114 19.79 15.63 -18.37
N ASP A 115 20.17 15.12 -19.54
CA ASP A 115 21.16 15.78 -20.42
C ASP A 115 20.62 15.98 -21.85
N VAL A 116 19.69 16.92 -22.03
CA VAL A 116 19.49 17.59 -23.33
C VAL A 116 19.21 19.07 -23.08
N TYR A 117 20.26 19.85 -22.89
CA TYR A 117 20.28 21.30 -23.15
C TYR A 117 21.66 21.73 -23.63
#